data_AF-A0A519GJT4-F1
#
_entry.id   AF-A0A519GJT4-F1
#
_cell.length_a   1.000
_cell.length_b   1.000
_cell.length_c   1.000
_cell.angle_alpha   90.00
_cell.angle_beta   90.00
_cell.angle_gamma   90.00
#
_symmetry.space_group_name_H-M   'P 1'
#
loop_
_entity.id
_entity.type
_entity.pdbx_description
1 polymer ?
#
loop_
_entity_poly.entity_id
_entity_poly.type
_entity_poly.pdbx_seq_one_letter_code
_entity_poly.pdbx_strand_id
1 'polypeptide(L)' 'MRWRIAVTVQAGTRVYSGTIDRAGADHLDIALHDLGSPRRTDALLGHRLVSFAAVGWVRPDAPGFVA' A
#
# COMPACT_ATOMS: atom_id res chain seq x y z
N MET A 1 13.77 -13.77 -1.74
CA MET A 1 12.40 -13.40 -1.31
C MET A 1 12.39 -11.92 -0.97
N ARG A 2 11.61 -11.09 -1.66
CA ARG A 2 11.42 -9.69 -1.26
C ARG A 2 10.30 -9.64 -0.23
N TRP A 3 10.53 -9.01 0.91
CA TRP A 3 9.53 -8.89 1.96
C TRP A 3 8.53 -7.82 1.53
N ARG A 4 7.26 -8.21 1.33
CA ARG A 4 6.17 -7.26 1.05
C ARG A 4 5.63 -6.78 2.38
N ILE A 5 5.91 -5.53 2.72
CA ILE A 5 5.43 -4.86 3.92
C ILE A 5 4.08 -4.20 3.59
N ALA A 6 3.10 -4.35 4.48
CA ALA A 6 1.85 -3.62 4.38
C ALA A 6 2.11 -2.12 4.61
N VAL A 7 1.41 -1.28 3.88
CA VAL A 7 1.51 0.17 3.94
C VAL A 7 0.12 0.78 4.03
N THR A 8 0.07 1.93 4.69
CA THR A 8 -1.01 2.89 4.58
C THR A 8 -0.52 4.07 3.75
N VAL A 9 -1.27 4.46 2.71
CA VAL A 9 -0.93 5.54 1.78
C VAL A 9 -2.05 6.56 1.78
N GLN A 10 -1.73 7.83 2.00
CA GLN A 10 -2.66 8.92 1.74
C GLN A 10 -2.41 9.48 0.33
N ALA A 11 -3.49 9.57 -0.45
CA ALA A 11 -3.47 10.15 -1.77
C ALA A 11 -4.68 11.05 -2.03
N GLY A 12 -4.45 12.33 -2.31
CA GLY A 12 -5.51 13.34 -2.38
C GLY A 12 -6.35 13.37 -1.10
N THR A 13 -7.65 13.13 -1.19
CA THR A 13 -8.56 13.09 -0.03
C THR A 13 -8.80 11.68 0.50
N ARG A 14 -8.10 10.67 -0.01
CA ARG A 14 -8.32 9.25 0.30
C ARG A 14 -7.13 8.63 1.01
N VAL A 15 -7.40 7.58 1.76
CA VAL A 15 -6.40 6.73 2.41
C VAL A 15 -6.63 5.29 1.96
N TYR A 16 -5.55 4.60 1.60
CA TYR A 16 -5.55 3.21 1.18
C TYR A 16 -4.64 2.39 2.09
N SER A 17 -5.09 1.21 2.50
CA SER A 17 -4.27 0.23 3.20
C SER A 17 -4.10 -1.01 2.33
N GLY A 18 -2.89 -1.55 2.30
CA GLY A 18 -2.59 -2.68 1.42
C GLY A 18 -1.10 -2.98 1.30
N THR A 19 -0.71 -3.75 0.28
CA THR A 19 0.70 -3.96 -0.07
C THR A 19 1.01 -3.35 -1.43
N ILE A 20 2.22 -2.80 -1.58
CA ILE A 20 2.70 -2.34 -2.88
C ILE A 20 3.10 -3.56 -3.71
N ASP A 21 2.38 -3.79 -4.80
CA ASP A 21 2.65 -4.87 -5.72
C ASP A 21 3.68 -4.49 -6.78
N ARG A 22 3.60 -3.24 -7.26
CA ARG A 22 4.49 -2.67 -8.24
C ARG A 22 4.65 -1.16 -7.97
N ALA A 23 5.85 -0.65 -8.19
CA ALA A 23 6.09 0.78 -8.40
C ALA A 23 6.42 0.97 -9.88
N GLY A 24 5.57 1.74 -10.57
CA GLY A 24 5.83 2.22 -11.92
C GLY A 24 6.70 3.49 -11.89
N ALA A 25 6.82 4.14 -13.05
CA ALA A 25 7.58 5.39 -13.15
C ALA A 25 6.90 6.56 -12.42
N ASP A 26 5.58 6.55 -12.35
CA ASP A 26 4.75 7.66 -11.86
C ASP A 26 3.60 7.22 -10.95
N HIS A 27 3.53 5.93 -10.60
CA HIS A 27 2.43 5.37 -9.83
C HIS A 27 2.79 4.13 -8.99
N LEU A 28 1.95 3.83 -8.01
CA LEU A 28 1.91 2.57 -7.28
C LEU A 28 0.72 1.72 -7.73
N ASP A 29 0.93 0.42 -7.83
CA ASP A 29 -0.11 -0.59 -7.81
C ASP A 29 -0.21 -1.15 -6.39
N ILE A 30 -1.35 -0.89 -5.73
CA ILE A 30 -1.60 -1.29 -4.34
C ILE A 30 -2.67 -2.38 -4.34
N ALA A 31 -2.30 -3.56 -3.83
CA ALA A 31 -3.26 -4.61 -3.49
C ALA A 31 -3.92 -4.25 -2.15
N LEU A 32 -5.20 -3.90 -2.18
CA LEU A 32 -5.97 -3.42 -1.04
C LEU A 32 -6.39 -4.58 -0.14
N HIS A 33 -6.22 -4.39 1.16
CA HIS A 33 -6.75 -5.28 2.19
C HIS A 33 -6.89 -4.51 3.51
N ASP A 34 -7.66 -5.06 4.45
CA ASP A 34 -7.84 -4.45 5.77
C ASP A 34 -6.51 -4.29 6.51
N LEU A 35 -6.43 -3.22 7.31
CA LEU A 35 -5.28 -2.94 8.16
C LEU A 35 -5.07 -4.07 9.16
N GLY A 36 -3.85 -4.62 9.21
CA GLY A 36 -3.51 -5.73 10.10
C GLY A 36 -3.97 -7.12 9.62
N SER A 37 -4.73 -7.20 8.52
CA SER A 37 -5.04 -8.48 7.89
C SER A 37 -3.84 -8.98 7.08
N PRO A 38 -3.36 -10.23 7.28
CA PRO A 38 -2.34 -10.81 6.43
C PRO A 38 -2.82 -10.83 4.99
N ARG A 39 -1.97 -10.41 4.05
CA ARG A 39 -2.28 -10.50 2.63
C ARG A 39 -2.51 -11.96 2.23
N ARG A 40 -3.77 -12.32 2.00
CA ARG A 40 -4.20 -13.58 1.41
C ARG A 40 -5.12 -13.26 0.22
N THR A 41 -5.16 -14.14 -0.78
CA THR A 41 -5.91 -13.89 -2.03
C THR A 41 -7.41 -13.65 -1.78
N ASP A 42 -7.97 -14.28 -0.77
CA ASP A 42 -9.34 -14.16 -0.26
C ASP A 42 -9.58 -12.88 0.58
N ALA A 43 -8.53 -12.25 1.09
CA ALA A 43 -8.60 -11.00 1.87
C ALA A 43 -8.37 -9.74 1.03
N LEU A 44 -8.22 -9.88 -0.30
CA LEU A 44 -8.06 -8.74 -1.20
C LEU A 44 -9.41 -8.08 -1.47
N LEU A 45 -9.47 -6.78 -1.19
CA LEU A 45 -10.63 -5.93 -1.50
C LEU A 45 -10.56 -5.37 -2.92
N GLY A 46 -9.42 -5.51 -3.59
CA GLY A 46 -9.19 -5.08 -4.96
C GLY A 46 -7.79 -4.53 -5.17
N HIS A 47 -7.58 -3.89 -6.33
CA HIS A 47 -6.33 -3.23 -6.69
C HIS A 47 -6.56 -1.74 -6.91
N ARG A 48 -5.56 -0.92 -6.56
CA ARG A 48 -5.61 0.52 -6.79
C ARG A 48 -4.32 1.02 -7.43
N LEU A 49 -4.47 1.66 -8.58
CA LEU A 49 -3.44 2.51 -9.16
C LEU A 49 -3.46 3.88 -8.48
N VAL A 50 -2.34 4.31 -7.90
CA VAL A 50 -2.18 5.59 -7.22
C VAL A 50 -1.04 6.37 -7.86
N SER A 51 -1.33 7.52 -8.47
CA SER A 51 -0.29 8.42 -9.01
C SER A 51 0.57 9.01 -7.89
N PHE A 52 1.88 9.08 -8.09
CA PHE A 52 2.81 9.72 -7.15
C PHE A 52 2.47 11.19 -6.92
N ALA A 53 1.95 11.90 -7.92
CA ALA A 53 1.55 13.30 -7.78
C ALA A 53 0.41 13.51 -6.76
N ALA A 54 -0.37 12.45 -6.48
CA ALA A 54 -1.44 12.51 -5.50
C ALA A 54 -0.98 12.08 -4.10
N VAL A 55 0.17 11.41 -3.96
CA VAL A 55 0.65 10.86 -2.69
C VAL A 55 1.16 11.99 -1.81
N GLY A 56 0.56 12.15 -0.63
CA GLY A 56 1.10 13.06 0.40
C GLY A 56 2.02 12.34 1.38
N TRP A 57 1.69 11.11 1.77
CA TRP A 57 2.56 10.28 2.62
C TRP A 57 2.33 8.78 2.44
N VAL A 58 3.36 8.02 2.81
CA VAL A 58 3.34 6.55 2.90
C VAL A 58 3.86 6.16 4.28
N ARG A 59 3.12 5.31 4.98
CA ARG A 59 3.52 4.73 6.27
C ARG A 59 3.58 3.21 6.15
N PRO A 60 4.74 2.58 6.42
CA PRO A 60 4.79 1.14 6.59
C PRO A 60 4.11 0.72 7.88
N ASP A 61 3.29 -0.32 7.81
CA ASP A 61 2.52 -0.87 8.94
C ASP A 61 3.28 -2.01 9.66
N ALA A 62 4.58 -2.17 9.38
CA ALA A 62 5.44 -3.12 10.10
C ALA A 62 5.91 -2.53 11.44
N PRO A 63 5.85 -3.29 12.54
CA PRO A 63 6.44 -2.86 13.80
C PRO A 63 7.96 -2.71 13.65
N GLY A 64 8.48 -1.53 13.97
CA GLY A 64 9.93 -1.26 13.99
C GLY A 64 10.53 -0.68 12.72
N PHE A 65 9.73 -0.23 11.75
CA PHE A 65 10.27 0.57 10.65
C PHE A 65 10.65 1.98 11.15
N VAL A 66 11.90 2.15 11.57
CA VAL A 66 12.57 3.44 11.70
C VAL A 66 13.29 3.73 10.38
N ALA A 67 12.90 4.82 9.74
CA ALA A 67 13.52 5.32 8.51
C ALA A 67 14.88 5.98 8.80
#